data_AF-A0A520A8L6-F1
#
_entry.id   AF-A0A520A8L6-F1
#
_cell.length_a   1.000
_cell.length_b   1.000
_cell.length_c   1.000
_cell.angle_alpha   90.00
_cell.angle_beta   90.00
_cell.angle_gamma   90.00
#
_symmetry.space_group_name_H-M   'P 1'
#
loop_
_entity.id
_entity.type
_entity.pdbx_description
1 polymer ?
#
loop_
_entity_poly.entity_id
_entity_poly.type
_entity_poly.pdbx_seq_one_letter_code
_entity_poly.pdbx_strand_id
1 'polypeptide(L)'
;MNELSPWAVSAYSHLAEARHPVLTKEIGGLKVCYLLTTDSLWITAERKGEQRVAFRALYCPGNAPEIENVKDEKQSTIIHIACDTGRFKVQIALSGTIKLPVIRYTTTLIPAADLLIPYWPKDIVIGSNVNVPKGVIHAGQEGTRTGFIYFSTGKSNGSSVFYLQNLTALGDYCDQTETSLGNSVGGKWPELGFSLPVSTVKALRAAKEVVISDALVAIENTVPATEAEMVQQYFRMLGSIYLLMPKPDTIYQDWPAILDKGLKDLNNSPGCWSQVAGNKYFNAYVSDYETPPEIMVQLAVLLPLQDYIEWSGATLEVIETIKKGLSAFYDKKLGTIMRWLPAAEDKLKGDEEQKVPLVMDSWYLHHPLLNLSRMALKGDKLARELFLGSIDYAIKVAHTFK
;
A
#
# COMPACT_ATOMS: atom_id res chain seq x y z
N MET A 1 -0.35 9.22 -32.15
CA MET A 1 -0.47 7.78 -31.85
C MET A 1 0.01 7.58 -30.42
N ASN A 2 -0.61 6.69 -29.65
CA ASN A 2 -0.09 6.35 -28.34
C ASN A 2 1.25 5.60 -28.54
N GLU A 3 2.23 5.88 -27.70
CA GLU A 3 3.47 5.09 -27.66
C GLU A 3 3.13 3.70 -27.14
N LEU A 4 3.57 2.66 -27.84
CA LEU A 4 3.34 1.27 -27.47
C LEU A 4 4.69 0.58 -27.28
N SER A 5 4.77 -0.26 -26.26
CA SER A 5 5.92 -1.14 -26.09
C SER A 5 5.89 -2.27 -27.14
N PRO A 6 7.04 -2.89 -27.45
CA PRO A 6 7.09 -4.07 -28.30
C PRO A 6 6.17 -5.20 -27.80
N TRP A 7 6.03 -5.34 -26.47
CA TRP A 7 5.19 -6.36 -25.85
C TRP A 7 3.70 -6.07 -26.02
N ALA A 8 3.27 -4.81 -26.01
CA ALA A 8 1.89 -4.47 -26.35
C ALA A 8 1.58 -4.71 -27.83
N VAL A 9 2.49 -4.34 -28.73
CA VAL A 9 2.30 -4.59 -30.17
C VAL A 9 2.13 -6.10 -30.42
N SER A 10 2.98 -6.93 -29.82
CA SER A 10 2.87 -8.39 -29.90
C SER A 10 1.57 -8.90 -29.26
N ALA A 11 1.20 -8.42 -28.06
CA ALA A 11 -0.04 -8.79 -27.38
C ALA A 11 -1.28 -8.49 -28.24
N TYR A 12 -1.34 -7.32 -28.89
CA TYR A 12 -2.43 -6.98 -29.79
C TYR A 12 -2.49 -7.89 -31.02
N SER A 13 -1.35 -8.23 -31.62
CA SER A 13 -1.31 -9.18 -32.74
C SER A 13 -1.85 -10.55 -32.32
N HIS A 14 -1.33 -11.07 -31.20
CA HIS A 14 -1.75 -12.37 -30.65
C HIS A 14 -3.23 -12.41 -30.27
N LEU A 15 -3.75 -11.36 -29.64
CA LEU A 15 -5.17 -11.25 -29.26
C LEU A 15 -6.10 -11.12 -30.48
N ALA A 16 -5.64 -10.50 -31.57
CA ALA A 16 -6.39 -10.42 -32.82
C ALA A 16 -6.44 -11.77 -33.56
N GLU A 17 -5.38 -12.58 -33.43
CA GLU A 17 -5.29 -13.92 -34.03
C GLU A 17 -6.00 -15.01 -33.21
N ALA A 18 -6.14 -14.82 -31.89
CA ALA A 18 -6.82 -15.75 -30.99
C ALA A 18 -8.34 -15.82 -31.27
N ARG A 19 -8.74 -16.67 -32.22
CA ARG A 19 -10.14 -16.82 -32.65
C ARG A 19 -10.96 -17.73 -31.76
N HIS A 20 -10.34 -18.65 -31.02
CA HIS A 20 -11.04 -19.70 -30.30
C HIS A 20 -10.68 -19.66 -28.82
N PRO A 21 -11.61 -19.23 -27.94
CA PRO A 21 -11.37 -19.27 -26.52
C PRO A 21 -11.34 -20.71 -26.01
N VAL A 22 -10.45 -20.95 -25.05
CA VAL A 22 -10.40 -22.18 -24.25
C VAL A 22 -11.74 -22.38 -23.57
N LEU A 23 -12.26 -21.30 -22.95
CA LEU A 23 -13.57 -21.26 -22.32
C LEU A 23 -14.17 -19.86 -22.45
N THR A 24 -15.49 -19.79 -22.46
CA THR A 24 -16.27 -18.55 -22.37
C THR A 24 -17.24 -18.67 -21.21
N LYS A 25 -17.26 -17.64 -20.36
CA LYS A 25 -18.19 -17.50 -19.24
C LYS A 25 -18.91 -16.16 -19.32
N GLU A 26 -20.01 -16.04 -18.58
CA GLU A 26 -20.76 -14.80 -18.47
C GLU A 26 -21.10 -14.50 -17.01
N ILE A 27 -20.90 -13.24 -16.59
CA ILE A 27 -21.29 -12.79 -15.26
C ILE A 27 -21.82 -11.36 -15.32
N GLY A 28 -23.07 -11.17 -14.91
CA GLY A 28 -23.70 -9.85 -14.89
C GLY A 28 -23.84 -9.21 -16.28
N GLY A 29 -23.81 -9.98 -17.36
CA GLY A 29 -23.79 -9.49 -18.73
C GLY A 29 -22.39 -9.17 -19.27
N LEU A 30 -21.34 -9.37 -18.46
CA LEU A 30 -19.95 -9.34 -18.90
C LEU A 30 -19.58 -10.69 -19.50
N LYS A 31 -19.19 -10.70 -20.78
CA LYS A 31 -18.61 -11.87 -21.43
C LYS A 31 -17.13 -11.95 -21.06
N VAL A 32 -16.74 -13.07 -20.46
CA VAL A 32 -15.37 -13.35 -20.04
C VAL A 32 -14.85 -14.52 -20.86
N CYS A 33 -13.81 -14.30 -21.67
CA CYS A 33 -13.19 -15.35 -22.47
C CYS A 33 -11.77 -15.63 -21.96
N TYR A 34 -11.38 -16.90 -21.95
CA TYR A 34 -10.01 -17.32 -21.69
C TYR A 34 -9.35 -17.66 -23.03
N LEU A 35 -8.36 -16.88 -23.44
CA LEU A 35 -7.69 -17.00 -24.73
C LEU A 35 -6.25 -17.44 -24.49
N LEU A 36 -5.88 -18.60 -25.01
CA LEU A 36 -4.49 -19.02 -25.07
C LEU A 36 -3.87 -18.41 -26.33
N THR A 37 -2.79 -17.66 -26.16
CA THR A 37 -1.97 -17.11 -27.25
C THR A 37 -0.60 -17.79 -27.27
N THR A 38 0.21 -17.43 -28.25
CA THR A 38 1.57 -17.96 -28.47
C THR A 38 2.47 -17.92 -27.22
N ASP A 39 2.23 -16.97 -26.32
CA ASP A 39 3.07 -16.66 -25.17
C ASP A 39 2.32 -16.49 -23.84
N SER A 40 0.99 -16.54 -23.84
CA SER A 40 0.21 -16.09 -22.68
C SER A 40 -1.14 -16.80 -22.58
N LEU A 41 -1.68 -16.83 -21.36
CA LEU A 41 -3.12 -17.01 -21.14
C LEU A 41 -3.72 -15.65 -20.80
N TRP A 42 -4.66 -15.20 -21.63
CA TRP A 42 -5.39 -13.96 -21.46
C TRP A 42 -6.82 -14.21 -20.97
N ILE A 43 -7.29 -13.34 -20.09
CA ILE A 43 -8.69 -13.22 -19.69
C ILE A 43 -9.20 -11.93 -20.32
N THR A 44 -10.11 -12.02 -21.28
CA THR A 44 -10.74 -10.83 -21.87
C THR A 44 -12.11 -10.61 -21.28
N ALA A 45 -12.41 -9.38 -20.90
CA ALA A 45 -13.69 -8.94 -20.39
C ALA A 45 -14.31 -7.94 -21.39
N GLU A 46 -15.51 -8.25 -21.87
CA GLU A 46 -16.22 -7.42 -22.84
C GLU A 46 -17.72 -7.43 -22.58
N ARG A 47 -18.34 -6.27 -22.74
CA ARG A 47 -19.80 -6.13 -22.85
C ARG A 47 -20.19 -5.65 -24.22
N LYS A 48 -21.41 -5.98 -24.64
CA LYS A 48 -21.94 -5.59 -25.94
C LYS A 48 -21.90 -4.06 -26.09
N GLY A 49 -21.10 -3.57 -27.03
CA GLY A 49 -20.96 -2.13 -27.32
C GLY A 49 -19.96 -1.38 -26.45
N GLU A 50 -19.30 -2.07 -25.51
CA GLU A 50 -18.23 -1.52 -24.66
C GLU A 50 -16.84 -1.94 -25.17
N GLN A 51 -15.80 -1.28 -24.66
CA GLN A 51 -14.42 -1.61 -25.00
C GLN A 51 -13.97 -2.89 -24.29
N ARG A 52 -13.32 -3.78 -25.04
CA ARG A 52 -12.69 -4.98 -24.46
C ARG A 52 -11.49 -4.57 -23.62
N VAL A 53 -11.35 -5.18 -22.44
CA VAL A 53 -10.12 -5.13 -21.63
C VAL A 53 -9.56 -6.54 -21.53
N ALA A 54 -8.25 -6.70 -21.69
CA ALA A 54 -7.59 -8.00 -21.59
C ALA A 54 -6.58 -7.99 -20.44
N PHE A 55 -6.65 -9.05 -19.63
CA PHE A 55 -5.82 -9.30 -18.46
C PHE A 55 -4.92 -10.51 -18.73
N ARG A 56 -3.61 -10.35 -18.65
CA ARG A 56 -2.65 -11.44 -18.84
C ARG A 56 -2.56 -12.24 -17.54
N ALA A 57 -3.29 -13.33 -17.45
CA ALA A 57 -3.24 -14.20 -16.27
C ALA A 57 -1.90 -14.94 -16.18
N LEU A 58 -1.28 -15.27 -17.32
CA LEU A 58 0.00 -15.97 -17.38
C LEU A 58 0.81 -15.50 -18.58
N TYR A 59 2.12 -15.44 -18.40
CA TYR A 59 3.12 -15.18 -19.44
C TYR A 59 4.18 -16.27 -19.41
N CYS A 60 4.48 -16.84 -20.58
CA CYS A 60 5.52 -17.83 -20.80
C CYS A 60 6.63 -17.21 -21.66
N PRO A 61 7.76 -16.78 -21.05
CA PRO A 61 8.92 -16.33 -21.80
C PRO A 61 9.40 -17.42 -22.75
N GLY A 62 9.55 -17.11 -24.05
CA GLY A 62 10.07 -18.06 -25.05
C GLY A 62 9.03 -18.77 -25.92
N ASN A 63 7.72 -18.52 -25.71
CA ASN A 63 6.59 -19.11 -26.43
C ASN A 63 6.37 -20.62 -26.16
N ALA A 64 5.19 -21.12 -26.53
CA ALA A 64 4.70 -22.50 -26.34
C ALA A 64 4.06 -22.85 -24.97
N PRO A 65 3.08 -22.06 -24.48
CA PRO A 65 2.19 -22.57 -23.44
C PRO A 65 1.28 -23.67 -24.02
N GLU A 66 1.28 -24.83 -23.38
CA GLU A 66 0.40 -25.95 -23.70
C GLU A 66 -0.55 -26.24 -22.53
N ILE A 67 -1.85 -26.36 -22.81
CA ILE A 67 -2.83 -26.71 -21.78
C ILE A 67 -2.74 -28.21 -21.50
N GLU A 68 -2.27 -28.57 -20.31
CA GLU A 68 -2.25 -29.97 -19.86
C GLU A 68 -3.64 -30.43 -19.40
N ASN A 69 -4.39 -29.54 -18.71
CA ASN A 69 -5.68 -29.88 -18.13
C ASN A 69 -6.55 -28.64 -17.87
N VAL A 70 -7.86 -28.78 -18.00
CA VAL A 70 -8.86 -27.78 -17.62
C VAL A 70 -9.89 -28.42 -16.70
N LYS A 71 -10.00 -27.91 -15.47
CA LYS A 71 -11.09 -28.24 -14.56
C LYS A 71 -12.04 -27.06 -14.50
N ASP A 72 -13.24 -27.24 -15.04
CA ASP A 72 -14.26 -26.20 -15.09
C ASP A 72 -15.41 -26.51 -14.14
N GLU A 73 -15.67 -25.58 -13.24
CA GLU A 73 -16.85 -25.54 -12.38
C GLU A 73 -17.65 -24.27 -12.67
N LYS A 74 -18.89 -24.19 -12.17
CA LYS A 74 -19.83 -23.12 -12.54
C LYS A 74 -19.26 -21.70 -12.43
N GLN A 75 -18.51 -21.40 -11.36
CA GLN A 75 -17.92 -20.08 -11.10
C GLN A 75 -16.41 -20.10 -10.88
N SER A 76 -15.77 -21.27 -11.04
CA SER A 76 -14.33 -21.42 -10.86
C SER A 76 -13.75 -22.29 -11.97
N THR A 77 -12.56 -21.96 -12.42
CA THR A 77 -11.85 -22.67 -13.49
C THR A 77 -10.40 -22.81 -13.05
N ILE A 78 -9.84 -24.01 -13.17
CA ILE A 78 -8.42 -24.25 -12.96
C ILE A 78 -7.84 -24.75 -14.28
N ILE A 79 -6.83 -24.04 -14.79
CA ILE A 79 -6.12 -24.40 -16.02
C ILE A 79 -4.67 -24.71 -15.64
N HIS A 80 -4.24 -25.93 -15.97
CA HIS A 80 -2.85 -26.33 -15.87
C HIS A 80 -2.17 -26.13 -17.22
N ILE A 81 -1.06 -25.40 -17.22
CA ILE A 81 -0.31 -25.04 -18.42
C ILE A 81 1.15 -25.44 -18.24
N ALA A 82 1.71 -26.14 -19.22
CA ALA A 82 3.15 -26.40 -19.30
C ALA A 82 3.82 -25.47 -20.30
N CYS A 83 5.07 -25.12 -20.02
CA CYS A 83 6.00 -24.52 -20.97
C CYS A 83 7.44 -24.85 -20.57
N ASP A 84 8.40 -24.41 -21.37
CA ASP A 84 9.83 -24.70 -21.14
C ASP A 84 10.35 -24.16 -19.81
N THR A 85 9.82 -23.05 -19.32
CA THR A 85 10.22 -22.45 -18.04
C THR A 85 9.62 -23.13 -16.82
N GLY A 86 8.57 -23.94 -16.96
CA GLY A 86 7.93 -24.60 -15.83
C GLY A 86 6.48 -24.98 -16.07
N ARG A 87 5.82 -25.40 -14.98
CA ARG A 87 4.38 -25.68 -14.97
C ARG A 87 3.64 -24.62 -14.20
N PHE A 88 2.53 -24.19 -14.75
CA PHE A 88 1.65 -23.19 -14.18
C PHE A 88 0.30 -23.77 -13.81
N LYS A 89 -0.27 -23.22 -12.74
CA LYS A 89 -1.66 -23.42 -12.33
C LYS A 89 -2.31 -22.05 -12.29
N VAL A 90 -3.25 -21.81 -13.20
CA VAL A 90 -4.05 -20.58 -13.24
C VAL A 90 -5.45 -20.90 -12.73
N GLN A 91 -5.79 -20.39 -11.55
CA GLN A 91 -7.13 -20.49 -10.99
C GLN A 91 -7.88 -19.20 -11.26
N ILE A 92 -9.03 -19.27 -11.92
CA ILE A 92 -9.88 -18.14 -12.27
C ILE A 92 -11.23 -18.32 -11.59
N ALA A 93 -11.68 -17.33 -10.82
CA ALA A 93 -12.96 -17.33 -10.15
C ALA A 93 -13.78 -16.09 -10.55
N LEU A 94 -15.06 -16.30 -10.81
CA LEU A 94 -16.02 -15.25 -11.11
C LEU A 94 -16.94 -15.08 -9.91
N SER A 95 -17.13 -13.84 -9.47
CA SER A 95 -17.85 -13.50 -8.24
C SER A 95 -18.46 -12.10 -8.33
N GLY A 96 -19.06 -11.63 -7.23
CA GLY A 96 -19.67 -10.31 -7.16
C GLY A 96 -21.14 -10.31 -7.56
N THR A 97 -21.66 -9.13 -7.90
CA THR A 97 -23.08 -8.95 -8.26
C THR A 97 -23.25 -8.74 -9.75
N ILE A 98 -24.48 -8.80 -10.26
CA ILE A 98 -24.79 -8.50 -11.67
C ILE A 98 -24.29 -7.11 -12.09
N LYS A 99 -24.36 -6.12 -11.18
CA LYS A 99 -23.93 -4.74 -11.44
C LYS A 99 -22.43 -4.53 -11.31
N LEU A 100 -21.77 -5.39 -10.52
CA LEU A 100 -20.36 -5.25 -10.20
C LEU A 100 -19.71 -6.64 -10.17
N PRO A 101 -19.51 -7.25 -11.36
CA PRO A 101 -18.80 -8.50 -11.48
C PRO A 101 -17.35 -8.32 -11.03
N VAL A 102 -16.82 -9.34 -10.37
CA VAL A 102 -15.42 -9.44 -9.98
C VAL A 102 -14.80 -10.69 -10.59
N ILE A 103 -13.68 -10.52 -11.28
CA ILE A 103 -12.84 -11.59 -11.80
C ILE A 103 -11.63 -11.70 -10.89
N ARG A 104 -11.44 -12.84 -10.23
CA ARG A 104 -10.19 -13.15 -9.53
C ARG A 104 -9.40 -14.16 -10.35
N TYR A 105 -8.10 -13.97 -10.46
CA TYR A 105 -7.22 -15.00 -10.98
C TYR A 105 -5.91 -15.07 -10.22
N THR A 106 -5.48 -16.29 -9.92
CA THR A 106 -4.24 -16.60 -9.22
C THR A 106 -3.38 -17.49 -10.08
N THR A 107 -2.12 -17.12 -10.27
CA THR A 107 -1.15 -17.85 -11.08
C THR A 107 -0.02 -18.34 -10.20
N THR A 108 0.10 -19.65 -10.14
CA THR A 108 1.18 -20.36 -9.44
C THR A 108 2.13 -20.95 -10.47
N LEU A 109 3.44 -20.87 -10.21
CA LEU A 109 4.52 -21.42 -11.02
C LEU A 109 5.30 -22.46 -10.22
N ILE A 110 5.59 -23.60 -10.84
CA ILE A 110 6.62 -24.55 -10.44
C ILE A 110 7.73 -24.45 -11.49
N PRO A 111 8.85 -23.76 -11.20
CA PRO A 111 9.94 -23.57 -12.16
C PRO A 111 10.59 -24.90 -12.56
N ALA A 112 10.89 -25.09 -13.84
CA ALA A 112 11.62 -26.28 -14.33
C ALA A 112 13.12 -26.23 -14.00
N ALA A 113 13.66 -25.03 -13.82
CA ALA A 113 15.05 -24.76 -13.45
C ALA A 113 15.10 -23.55 -12.51
N ASP A 114 16.29 -23.20 -12.01
CA ASP A 114 16.48 -21.94 -11.31
C ASP A 114 16.30 -20.78 -12.32
N LEU A 115 15.33 -19.90 -12.10
CA LEU A 115 14.97 -18.85 -13.06
C LEU A 115 15.35 -17.45 -12.55
N LEU A 116 16.12 -16.73 -13.36
CA LEU A 116 16.21 -15.28 -13.30
C LEU A 116 15.07 -14.68 -14.13
N ILE A 117 14.45 -13.62 -13.63
CA ILE A 117 13.33 -12.91 -14.27
C ILE A 117 13.84 -11.52 -14.69
N PRO A 118 14.44 -11.37 -15.88
CA PRO A 118 15.02 -10.09 -16.30
C PRO A 118 13.95 -9.05 -16.66
N TYR A 119 12.75 -9.49 -17.03
CA TYR A 119 11.65 -8.63 -17.44
C TYR A 119 10.31 -9.38 -17.33
N TRP A 120 9.24 -8.63 -17.05
CA TRP A 120 7.86 -9.14 -17.12
C TRP A 120 6.91 -8.07 -17.66
N PRO A 121 6.11 -8.35 -18.70
CA PRO A 121 5.24 -7.36 -19.32
C PRO A 121 4.09 -6.96 -18.41
N LYS A 122 3.56 -5.75 -18.63
CA LYS A 122 2.35 -5.26 -17.97
C LYS A 122 1.14 -6.10 -18.34
N ASP A 123 0.37 -6.53 -17.35
CA ASP A 123 -0.69 -7.52 -17.53
C ASP A 123 -2.07 -6.98 -17.92
N ILE A 124 -2.22 -5.69 -18.18
CA ILE A 124 -3.45 -5.13 -18.73
C ILE A 124 -3.16 -4.46 -20.07
N VAL A 125 -3.91 -4.85 -21.09
CA VAL A 125 -3.98 -4.14 -22.37
C VAL A 125 -5.42 -3.76 -22.69
N ILE A 126 -5.60 -2.55 -23.22
CA ILE A 126 -6.92 -2.01 -23.55
C ILE A 126 -7.21 -2.21 -25.04
N GLY A 127 -8.40 -2.72 -25.37
CA GLY A 127 -8.82 -2.99 -26.74
C GLY A 127 -8.31 -4.33 -27.29
N SER A 128 -8.54 -4.55 -28.58
CA SER A 128 -8.18 -5.79 -29.28
C SER A 128 -7.17 -5.58 -30.42
N ASN A 129 -6.70 -4.35 -30.62
CA ASN A 129 -5.71 -3.99 -31.63
C ASN A 129 -5.00 -2.68 -31.22
N VAL A 130 -4.02 -2.26 -32.04
CA VAL A 130 -3.20 -1.06 -31.81
C VAL A 130 -3.97 0.27 -31.86
N ASN A 131 -5.21 0.29 -32.37
CA ASN A 131 -6.07 1.48 -32.35
C ASN A 131 -6.80 1.57 -31.01
N VAL A 132 -6.04 1.93 -29.98
CA VAL A 132 -6.53 1.87 -28.61
C VAL A 132 -7.43 3.06 -28.27
N PRO A 133 -8.61 2.85 -27.67
CA PRO A 133 -9.47 3.93 -27.20
C PRO A 133 -8.76 4.85 -26.21
N LYS A 134 -9.26 6.07 -26.08
CA LYS A 134 -8.85 6.98 -25.00
C LYS A 134 -9.35 6.48 -23.65
N GLY A 135 -8.59 6.74 -22.60
CA GLY A 135 -9.00 6.51 -21.22
C GLY A 135 -8.23 7.37 -20.24
N VAL A 136 -8.56 7.21 -18.97
CA VAL A 136 -8.02 8.02 -17.86
C VAL A 136 -7.68 7.07 -16.72
N ILE A 137 -6.47 7.21 -16.17
CA ILE A 137 -6.07 6.59 -14.91
C ILE A 137 -6.44 7.58 -13.81
N HIS A 138 -7.27 7.15 -12.87
CA HIS A 138 -7.75 7.99 -11.77
C HIS A 138 -6.87 7.87 -10.54
N ALA A 139 -6.39 6.65 -10.25
CA ALA A 139 -5.52 6.37 -9.12
C ALA A 139 -4.71 5.08 -9.35
N GLY A 140 -3.58 4.94 -8.66
CA GLY A 140 -2.75 3.74 -8.70
C GLY A 140 -1.83 3.63 -7.50
N GLN A 141 -1.02 2.58 -7.49
CA GLN A 141 -0.04 2.31 -6.43
C GLN A 141 1.00 3.44 -6.31
N GLU A 142 1.41 3.72 -5.07
CA GLU A 142 2.53 4.61 -4.75
C GLU A 142 3.43 3.93 -3.72
N GLY A 143 4.72 3.79 -4.05
CA GLY A 143 5.69 3.10 -3.20
C GLY A 143 5.27 1.66 -2.91
N THR A 144 5.41 1.24 -1.66
CA THR A 144 5.09 -0.13 -1.18
C THR A 144 3.64 -0.28 -0.71
N ARG A 145 2.78 0.71 -0.97
CA ARG A 145 1.34 0.65 -0.62
C ARG A 145 0.62 -0.40 -1.49
N THR A 146 -0.69 -0.55 -1.26
CA THR A 146 -1.58 -1.45 -1.99
C THR A 146 -1.33 -1.43 -3.50
N GLY A 147 -1.09 -2.60 -4.09
CA GLY A 147 -0.91 -2.75 -5.53
C GLY A 147 -2.25 -2.68 -6.24
N PHE A 148 -2.67 -1.51 -6.71
CA PHE A 148 -3.91 -1.37 -7.47
C PHE A 148 -3.76 -0.35 -8.60
N ILE A 149 -4.69 -0.40 -9.56
CA ILE A 149 -4.91 0.66 -10.52
C ILE A 149 -6.41 0.79 -10.81
N TYR A 150 -6.91 2.03 -10.78
CA TYR A 150 -8.30 2.39 -11.06
C TYR A 150 -8.35 3.33 -12.26
N PHE A 151 -9.06 2.92 -13.30
CA PHE A 151 -9.11 3.64 -14.58
C PHE A 151 -10.46 3.48 -15.27
N SER A 152 -10.74 4.37 -16.23
CA SER A 152 -11.94 4.30 -17.07
C SER A 152 -11.60 4.39 -18.56
N THR A 153 -12.36 3.65 -19.37
CA THR A 153 -12.26 3.62 -20.84
C THR A 153 -13.39 4.46 -21.46
N GLY A 154 -13.13 5.26 -22.50
CA GLY A 154 -14.19 5.98 -23.24
C GLY A 154 -14.98 7.03 -22.44
N LYS A 155 -15.91 7.75 -23.09
CA LYS A 155 -16.79 8.75 -22.45
C LYS A 155 -18.29 8.39 -22.47
N SER A 156 -18.80 7.81 -23.56
CA SER A 156 -20.24 7.60 -23.76
C SER A 156 -20.71 6.14 -23.66
N ASN A 157 -19.83 5.16 -23.88
CA ASN A 157 -20.06 3.71 -23.71
C ASN A 157 -18.87 3.07 -23.01
N GLY A 158 -18.44 3.72 -21.92
CA GLY A 158 -17.21 3.40 -21.21
C GLY A 158 -17.43 2.51 -19.99
N SER A 159 -16.36 1.86 -19.56
CA SER A 159 -16.36 1.08 -18.33
C SER A 159 -15.21 1.54 -17.44
N SER A 160 -15.47 1.52 -16.13
CA SER A 160 -14.47 1.69 -15.10
C SER A 160 -13.99 0.33 -14.61
N VAL A 161 -12.68 0.23 -14.41
CA VAL A 161 -12.00 -0.99 -13.96
C VAL A 161 -11.20 -0.66 -12.72
N PHE A 162 -11.39 -1.47 -11.68
CA PHE A 162 -10.56 -1.47 -10.49
C PHE A 162 -9.80 -2.79 -10.46
N TYR A 163 -8.50 -2.71 -10.73
CA TYR A 163 -7.58 -3.83 -10.67
C TYR A 163 -6.81 -3.79 -9.35
N LEU A 164 -6.78 -4.89 -8.62
CA LEU A 164 -5.99 -5.04 -7.40
C LEU A 164 -5.12 -6.30 -7.50
N GLN A 165 -3.82 -6.16 -7.23
CA GLN A 165 -2.88 -7.24 -7.00
C GLN A 165 -2.76 -7.50 -5.49
N ASN A 166 -3.07 -8.72 -5.05
CA ASN A 166 -2.80 -9.17 -3.70
C ASN A 166 -1.30 -9.41 -3.52
N LEU A 167 -0.56 -8.35 -3.17
CA LEU A 167 0.88 -8.38 -2.98
C LEU A 167 1.32 -9.37 -1.88
N THR A 168 0.47 -9.62 -0.88
CA THR A 168 0.75 -10.60 0.18
C THR A 168 0.92 -12.01 -0.36
N ALA A 169 0.16 -12.39 -1.40
CA ALA A 169 0.27 -13.72 -1.99
C ALA A 169 1.64 -13.95 -2.67
N LEU A 170 2.39 -12.89 -2.98
CA LEU A 170 3.70 -12.95 -3.64
C LEU A 170 4.87 -12.98 -2.63
N GLY A 171 4.60 -13.13 -1.32
CA GLY A 171 5.65 -13.15 -0.29
C GLY A 171 6.77 -14.16 -0.59
N ASP A 172 6.41 -15.40 -0.95
CA ASP A 172 7.38 -16.46 -1.30
C ASP A 172 8.24 -16.13 -2.53
N TYR A 173 7.72 -15.31 -3.45
CA TYR A 173 8.49 -14.81 -4.60
C TYR A 173 9.52 -13.79 -4.12
N CYS A 174 9.09 -12.80 -3.33
CA CYS A 174 9.95 -11.75 -2.80
C CYS A 174 11.03 -12.29 -1.87
N ASP A 175 10.71 -13.25 -1.01
CA ASP A 175 11.67 -13.88 -0.09
C ASP A 175 12.78 -14.63 -0.85
N GLN A 176 12.44 -15.28 -1.96
CA GLN A 176 13.44 -15.99 -2.78
C GLN A 176 14.29 -15.06 -3.62
N THR A 177 13.66 -14.05 -4.21
CA THR A 177 14.30 -13.16 -5.18
C THR A 177 14.90 -11.90 -4.56
N GLU A 178 14.62 -11.65 -3.28
CA GLU A 178 14.99 -10.43 -2.55
C GLU A 178 14.50 -9.16 -3.27
N THR A 179 13.31 -9.21 -3.87
CA THR A 179 12.74 -8.11 -4.66
C THR A 179 11.63 -7.36 -3.93
N SER A 180 11.49 -6.07 -4.24
CA SER A 180 10.39 -5.22 -3.75
C SER A 180 9.21 -5.24 -4.72
N LEU A 181 7.99 -5.26 -4.18
CA LEU A 181 6.74 -5.07 -4.93
C LEU A 181 6.29 -3.60 -5.01
N GLY A 182 7.14 -2.67 -4.55
CA GLY A 182 6.85 -1.25 -4.63
C GLY A 182 6.75 -0.76 -6.08
N ASN A 183 5.70 0.00 -6.39
CA ASN A 183 5.39 0.48 -7.76
C ASN A 183 5.31 -0.62 -8.84
N SER A 184 5.04 -1.87 -8.46
CA SER A 184 4.92 -3.01 -9.39
C SER A 184 3.60 -2.99 -10.17
N VAL A 185 2.55 -2.36 -9.62
CA VAL A 185 1.26 -2.12 -10.27
C VAL A 185 1.19 -0.67 -10.75
N GLY A 186 0.86 -0.46 -12.02
CA GLY A 186 0.83 0.87 -12.64
C GLY A 186 0.97 0.78 -14.15
N GLY A 187 1.60 1.76 -14.78
CA GLY A 187 1.85 1.76 -16.22
C GLY A 187 1.43 3.07 -16.89
N LYS A 188 1.47 3.09 -18.21
CA LYS A 188 1.07 4.24 -19.03
C LYS A 188 0.04 3.77 -20.02
N TRP A 189 -1.00 4.59 -20.24
CA TRP A 189 -2.03 4.24 -21.21
C TRP A 189 -1.42 3.91 -22.58
N PRO A 190 -1.69 2.73 -23.18
CA PRO A 190 -2.74 1.76 -22.82
C PRO A 190 -2.27 0.47 -22.11
N GLU A 191 -1.04 0.46 -21.60
CA GLU A 191 -0.40 -0.68 -20.95
C GLU A 191 -0.33 -0.48 -19.44
N LEU A 192 -1.15 -1.22 -18.72
CA LEU A 192 -1.42 -1.00 -17.30
C LEU A 192 -1.26 -2.29 -16.49
N GLY A 193 -1.40 -2.18 -15.17
CA GLY A 193 -1.46 -3.32 -14.26
C GLY A 193 -0.10 -3.74 -13.69
N PHE A 194 -0.02 -5.00 -13.31
CA PHE A 194 1.12 -5.59 -12.61
C PHE A 194 2.22 -6.03 -13.58
N SER A 195 3.46 -5.88 -13.14
CA SER A 195 4.64 -6.52 -13.73
C SER A 195 5.36 -7.24 -12.59
N LEU A 196 5.67 -8.52 -12.79
CA LEU A 196 6.47 -9.28 -11.83
C LEU A 196 7.83 -8.58 -11.63
N PRO A 197 8.25 -8.29 -10.39
CA PRO A 197 9.51 -7.58 -10.15
C PRO A 197 10.70 -8.30 -10.77
N VAL A 198 11.60 -7.52 -11.37
CA VAL A 198 12.81 -8.05 -11.99
C VAL A 198 13.70 -8.71 -10.94
N SER A 199 14.14 -9.94 -11.21
CA SER A 199 15.18 -10.61 -10.43
C SER A 199 16.31 -11.10 -11.31
N THR A 200 17.42 -10.38 -11.31
CA THR A 200 18.64 -10.71 -12.06
C THR A 200 19.78 -11.22 -11.19
N VAL A 201 19.60 -11.22 -9.87
CA VAL A 201 20.63 -11.64 -8.90
C VAL A 201 20.24 -12.94 -8.19
N LYS A 202 18.98 -13.07 -7.74
CA LYS A 202 18.51 -14.21 -6.95
C LYS A 202 17.42 -14.96 -7.70
N ALA A 203 17.72 -16.18 -8.12
CA ALA A 203 16.79 -16.97 -8.90
C ALA A 203 15.60 -17.47 -8.08
N LEU A 204 14.44 -17.60 -8.73
CA LEU A 204 13.40 -18.53 -8.27
C LEU A 204 13.94 -19.95 -8.35
N ARG A 205 13.75 -20.73 -7.28
CA ARG A 205 14.32 -22.08 -7.21
C ARG A 205 13.51 -23.09 -8.02
N ALA A 206 14.22 -23.97 -8.73
CA ALA A 206 13.63 -25.11 -9.42
C ALA A 206 12.72 -25.94 -8.49
N ALA A 207 11.63 -26.45 -9.05
CA ALA A 207 10.66 -27.32 -8.38
C ALA A 207 9.98 -26.76 -7.12
N LYS A 208 10.23 -25.51 -6.74
CA LYS A 208 9.52 -24.85 -5.63
C LYS A 208 8.30 -24.12 -6.15
N GLU A 209 7.11 -24.55 -5.73
CA GLU A 209 5.87 -23.87 -6.05
C GLU A 209 5.88 -22.44 -5.47
N VAL A 210 5.51 -21.45 -6.29
CA VAL A 210 5.45 -20.04 -5.90
C VAL A 210 4.28 -19.34 -6.60
N VAL A 211 3.55 -18.50 -5.88
CA VAL A 211 2.53 -17.63 -6.48
C VAL A 211 3.22 -16.41 -7.07
N ILE A 212 2.98 -16.17 -8.37
CA ILE A 212 3.56 -15.04 -9.11
C ILE A 212 2.52 -14.00 -9.51
N SER A 213 1.23 -14.32 -9.39
CA SER A 213 0.16 -13.34 -9.48
C SER A 213 -1.08 -13.76 -8.69
N ASP A 214 -1.78 -12.82 -8.06
CA ASP A 214 -3.12 -12.98 -7.49
C ASP A 214 -3.89 -11.67 -7.66
N ALA A 215 -4.64 -11.57 -8.75
CA ALA A 215 -5.32 -10.35 -9.16
C ALA A 215 -6.82 -10.44 -8.96
N LEU A 216 -7.44 -9.33 -8.55
CA LEU A 216 -8.88 -9.15 -8.41
C LEU A 216 -9.30 -7.92 -9.23
N VAL A 217 -10.28 -8.11 -10.11
CA VAL A 217 -10.71 -7.09 -11.05
C VAL A 217 -12.20 -6.87 -10.92
N ALA A 218 -12.60 -5.72 -10.40
CA ALA A 218 -13.98 -5.26 -10.43
C ALA A 218 -14.22 -4.40 -11.68
N ILE A 219 -15.37 -4.57 -12.33
CA ILE A 219 -15.71 -3.82 -13.55
C ILE A 219 -17.12 -3.24 -13.40
N GLU A 220 -17.26 -1.94 -13.62
CA GLU A 220 -18.54 -1.22 -13.62
C GLU A 220 -18.73 -0.48 -14.96
N ASN A 221 -19.94 -0.49 -15.51
CA ASN A 221 -20.23 0.06 -16.85
C ASN A 221 -20.55 1.56 -16.83
N THR A 222 -19.94 2.29 -15.91
CA THR A 222 -20.20 3.70 -15.71
C THR A 222 -18.87 4.40 -15.57
N VAL A 223 -18.69 5.45 -16.36
CA VAL A 223 -17.56 6.37 -16.22
C VAL A 223 -18.04 7.54 -15.36
N PRO A 224 -17.38 7.84 -14.23
CA PRO A 224 -17.83 8.90 -13.33
C PRO A 224 -17.68 10.26 -14.02
N ALA A 225 -18.71 11.10 -13.94
CA ALA A 225 -18.70 12.43 -14.54
C ALA A 225 -18.15 13.50 -13.58
N THR A 226 -18.21 13.22 -12.27
CA THR A 226 -17.73 14.13 -11.22
C THR A 226 -16.77 13.43 -10.25
N GLU A 227 -15.99 14.21 -9.51
CA GLU A 227 -15.09 13.69 -8.47
C GLU A 227 -15.86 12.94 -7.37
N ALA A 228 -17.02 13.45 -6.97
CA ALA A 228 -17.86 12.78 -5.97
C ALA A 228 -18.34 11.39 -6.45
N GLU A 229 -18.78 11.29 -7.71
CA GLU A 229 -19.14 10.01 -8.32
C GLU A 229 -17.94 9.06 -8.43
N MET A 230 -16.77 9.60 -8.78
CA MET A 230 -15.53 8.85 -8.87
C MET A 230 -15.15 8.23 -7.53
N VAL A 231 -15.22 9.00 -6.44
CA VAL A 231 -14.93 8.52 -5.07
C VAL A 231 -15.95 7.45 -4.64
N GLN A 232 -17.24 7.66 -4.90
CA GLN A 232 -18.27 6.66 -4.58
C GLN A 232 -18.06 5.35 -5.36
N GLN A 233 -17.76 5.44 -6.65
CA GLN A 233 -17.45 4.28 -7.48
C GLN A 233 -16.20 3.57 -6.96
N TYR A 234 -15.12 4.30 -6.67
CA TYR A 234 -13.89 3.77 -6.09
C TYR A 234 -14.19 2.93 -4.83
N PHE A 235 -14.95 3.48 -3.86
CA PHE A 235 -15.27 2.76 -2.63
C PHE A 235 -16.17 1.54 -2.85
N ARG A 236 -17.13 1.58 -3.78
CA ARG A 236 -17.96 0.42 -4.11
C ARG A 236 -17.14 -0.72 -4.72
N MET A 237 -16.26 -0.40 -5.66
CA MET A 237 -15.38 -1.36 -6.34
C MET A 237 -14.39 -1.96 -5.34
N LEU A 238 -13.72 -1.12 -4.55
CA LEU A 238 -12.81 -1.55 -3.49
C LEU A 238 -13.53 -2.42 -2.45
N GLY A 239 -14.71 -2.02 -1.98
CA GLY A 239 -15.49 -2.78 -1.01
C GLY A 239 -15.88 -4.17 -1.52
N SER A 240 -16.18 -4.28 -2.83
CA SER A 240 -16.52 -5.56 -3.45
C SER A 240 -15.32 -6.50 -3.55
N ILE A 241 -14.12 -5.97 -3.84
CA ILE A 241 -12.87 -6.73 -3.83
C ILE A 241 -12.47 -7.11 -2.40
N TYR A 242 -12.55 -6.18 -1.45
CA TYR A 242 -12.15 -6.39 -0.06
C TYR A 242 -12.88 -7.58 0.59
N LEU A 243 -14.17 -7.76 0.27
CA LEU A 243 -14.95 -8.89 0.79
C LEU A 243 -14.49 -10.26 0.28
N LEU A 244 -13.73 -10.30 -0.82
CA LEU A 244 -13.19 -11.51 -1.43
C LEU A 244 -11.73 -11.80 -1.01
N MET A 245 -11.10 -10.84 -0.33
CA MET A 245 -9.74 -11.00 0.18
C MET A 245 -9.73 -11.93 1.40
N PRO A 246 -8.68 -12.76 1.56
CA PRO A 246 -8.48 -13.48 2.81
C PRO A 246 -8.36 -12.48 3.96
N LYS A 247 -9.13 -12.70 5.02
CA LYS A 247 -9.06 -11.88 6.24
C LYS A 247 -8.07 -12.55 7.18
N PRO A 248 -7.17 -11.79 7.85
CA PRO A 248 -6.34 -12.38 8.88
C PRO A 248 -7.22 -12.96 9.98
N ASP A 249 -6.75 -14.03 10.60
CA ASP A 249 -7.42 -14.59 11.77
C ASP A 249 -7.49 -13.55 12.89
N THR A 250 -8.57 -13.61 13.66
CA THR A 250 -8.67 -12.79 14.87
C THR A 250 -7.72 -13.36 15.90
N ILE A 251 -6.62 -12.63 16.15
CA ILE A 251 -5.64 -12.97 17.18
C ILE A 251 -5.86 -12.09 18.42
N TYR A 252 -5.88 -12.72 19.59
CA TYR A 252 -5.88 -12.02 20.87
C TYR A 252 -4.44 -11.82 21.33
N GLN A 253 -4.11 -10.57 21.65
CA GLN A 253 -2.81 -10.21 22.21
C GLN A 253 -2.89 -10.19 23.73
N ASP A 254 -1.85 -10.68 24.41
CA ASP A 254 -1.70 -10.56 25.86
C ASP A 254 -1.27 -9.12 26.20
N TRP A 255 -2.26 -8.22 26.20
CA TRP A 255 -2.05 -6.80 26.50
C TRP A 255 -1.39 -6.56 27.86
N PRO A 256 -1.76 -7.25 28.95
CA PRO A 256 -1.02 -7.15 30.22
C PRO A 256 0.46 -7.48 30.08
N ALA A 257 0.83 -8.59 29.43
CA ALA A 257 2.24 -8.92 29.25
C ALA A 257 2.98 -7.94 28.34
N ILE A 258 2.32 -7.39 27.31
CA ILE A 258 2.88 -6.35 26.44
C ILE A 258 3.11 -5.06 27.24
N LEU A 259 2.15 -4.65 28.07
CA LEU A 259 2.25 -3.49 28.95
C LEU A 259 3.42 -3.64 29.91
N ASP A 260 3.53 -4.78 30.60
CA ASP A 260 4.60 -5.03 31.57
C ASP A 260 5.99 -4.95 30.91
N LYS A 261 6.13 -5.55 29.73
CA LYS A 261 7.37 -5.47 28.94
C LYS A 261 7.65 -4.04 28.48
N GLY A 262 6.64 -3.34 27.96
CA GLY A 262 6.76 -1.96 27.51
C GLY A 262 7.16 -1.01 28.64
N LEU A 263 6.51 -1.10 29.80
CA LEU A 263 6.87 -0.30 30.99
C LEU A 263 8.28 -0.63 31.48
N LYS A 264 8.69 -1.90 31.45
CA LYS A 264 10.05 -2.31 31.80
C LYS A 264 11.07 -1.70 30.84
N ASP A 265 10.82 -1.72 29.53
CA ASP A 265 11.72 -1.17 28.53
C ASP A 265 11.80 0.36 28.62
N LEU A 266 10.67 1.05 28.80
CA LEU A 266 10.64 2.50 29.00
C LEU A 266 11.45 2.93 30.23
N ASN A 267 11.49 2.14 31.30
CA ASN A 267 12.28 2.48 32.49
C ASN A 267 13.77 2.12 32.33
N ASN A 268 14.08 0.97 31.73
CA ASN A 268 15.40 0.35 31.87
C ASN A 268 16.22 0.29 30.58
N SER A 269 15.59 0.39 29.42
CA SER A 269 16.31 0.22 28.15
C SER A 269 17.08 1.49 27.78
N PRO A 270 18.42 1.43 27.65
CA PRO A 270 19.20 2.58 27.15
C PRO A 270 18.87 2.92 25.69
N GLY A 271 18.24 1.99 24.96
CA GLY A 271 17.74 2.25 23.61
C GLY A 271 16.62 3.29 23.57
N CYS A 272 15.85 3.44 24.65
CA CYS A 272 14.74 4.37 24.72
C CYS A 272 15.18 5.81 25.03
N TRP A 273 16.38 6.03 25.56
CA TRP A 273 16.75 7.31 26.17
C TRP A 273 17.98 7.97 25.52
N SER A 274 17.91 9.29 25.38
CA SER A 274 19.07 10.16 25.17
C SER A 274 19.24 11.08 26.38
N GLN A 275 20.49 11.47 26.67
CA GLN A 275 20.80 12.44 27.73
C GLN A 275 21.34 13.73 27.13
N VAL A 276 20.68 14.85 27.41
CA VAL A 276 21.07 16.19 26.93
C VAL A 276 20.95 17.18 28.09
N ALA A 277 21.98 18.00 28.30
CA ALA A 277 22.00 19.05 29.33
C ALA A 277 21.58 18.56 30.74
N GLY A 278 21.98 17.34 31.12
CA GLY A 278 21.69 16.76 32.44
C GLY A 278 20.29 16.16 32.61
N ASN A 279 19.44 16.17 31.57
CA ASN A 279 18.11 15.56 31.57
C ASN A 279 18.07 14.35 30.63
N LYS A 280 17.15 13.42 30.89
CA LYS A 280 16.86 12.26 30.04
C LYS A 280 15.60 12.54 29.22
N TYR A 281 15.64 12.19 27.94
CA TYR A 281 14.52 12.33 27.02
C TYR A 281 14.35 11.05 26.21
N PHE A 282 13.12 10.72 25.83
CA PHE A 282 12.89 9.61 24.94
C PHE A 282 13.37 9.89 23.52
N ASN A 283 13.93 8.86 22.89
CA ASN A 283 14.21 8.83 21.46
C ASN A 283 12.92 8.58 20.68
N ALA A 284 12.80 9.14 19.47
CA ALA A 284 11.67 8.85 18.57
C ALA A 284 11.67 7.39 18.10
N TYR A 285 12.87 6.84 17.90
CA TYR A 285 13.09 5.44 17.55
C TYR A 285 14.10 4.80 18.51
N VAL A 286 13.95 3.49 18.76
CA VAL A 286 14.87 2.75 19.63
C VAL A 286 16.29 2.86 19.08
N SER A 287 17.22 3.29 19.95
CA SER A 287 18.64 3.48 19.65
C SER A 287 18.95 4.55 18.60
N ASP A 288 18.01 5.43 18.28
CA ASP A 288 18.30 6.65 17.53
C ASP A 288 18.88 7.73 18.47
N TYR A 289 20.20 7.89 18.42
CA TYR A 289 20.95 8.87 19.20
C TYR A 289 21.42 10.07 18.38
N GLU A 290 21.20 10.02 17.05
CA GLU A 290 21.58 11.08 16.12
C GLU A 290 20.51 12.16 16.06
N THR A 291 19.24 11.77 16.08
CA THR A 291 18.12 12.71 16.06
C THR A 291 17.96 13.40 17.43
N PRO A 292 17.84 14.74 17.49
CA PRO A 292 17.58 15.43 18.75
C PRO A 292 16.24 15.01 19.38
N PRO A 293 16.11 15.05 20.72
CA PRO A 293 14.83 14.75 21.35
C PRO A 293 13.70 15.68 20.88
N GLU A 294 12.49 15.13 20.74
CA GLU A 294 11.30 15.87 20.32
C GLU A 294 10.25 15.98 21.43
N ILE A 295 9.65 17.16 21.58
CA ILE A 295 8.57 17.38 22.56
C ILE A 295 7.35 16.50 22.28
N MET A 296 7.06 16.25 20.99
CA MET A 296 5.94 15.42 20.58
C MET A 296 6.10 14.00 21.14
N VAL A 297 7.30 13.43 21.06
CA VAL A 297 7.60 12.10 21.62
C VAL A 297 7.39 12.11 23.13
N GLN A 298 7.92 13.13 23.82
CA GLN A 298 7.79 13.22 25.28
C GLN A 298 6.32 13.24 25.72
N LEU A 299 5.51 14.10 25.09
CA LEU A 299 4.10 14.27 25.45
C LEU A 299 3.21 13.12 24.95
N ALA A 300 3.52 12.52 23.80
CA ALA A 300 2.78 11.37 23.27
C ALA A 300 2.92 10.12 24.15
N VAL A 301 4.06 9.95 24.83
CA VAL A 301 4.25 8.86 25.80
C VAL A 301 3.75 9.26 27.19
N LEU A 302 4.02 10.48 27.65
CA LEU A 302 3.64 10.93 28.99
C LEU A 302 2.13 10.89 29.23
N LEU A 303 1.31 11.31 28.26
CA LEU A 303 -0.14 11.42 28.44
C LEU A 303 -0.82 10.05 28.66
N PRO A 304 -0.57 9.00 27.84
CA PRO A 304 -1.04 7.65 28.14
C PRO A 304 -0.54 7.08 29.47
N LEU A 305 0.69 7.38 29.88
CA LEU A 305 1.20 6.94 31.19
C LEU A 305 0.45 7.59 32.34
N GLN A 306 0.05 8.86 32.20
CA GLN A 306 -0.79 9.54 33.18
C GLN A 306 -2.18 8.92 33.27
N ASP A 307 -2.82 8.65 32.12
CA ASP A 307 -4.11 7.96 32.07
C ASP A 307 -4.00 6.56 32.72
N TYR A 308 -2.89 5.86 32.49
CA TYR A 308 -2.64 4.55 33.08
C TYR A 308 -2.50 4.58 34.61
N ILE A 309 -1.72 5.52 35.18
CA ILE A 309 -1.58 5.60 36.65
C ILE A 309 -2.89 6.04 37.33
N GLU A 310 -3.68 6.89 36.67
CA GLU A 310 -4.99 7.30 37.16
C GLU A 310 -5.96 6.11 37.21
N TRP A 311 -5.93 5.28 36.16
CA TRP A 311 -6.77 4.09 36.07
C TRP A 311 -6.32 2.95 37.00
N SER A 312 -5.02 2.67 37.05
CA SER A 312 -4.46 1.51 37.75
C SER A 312 -4.11 1.78 39.23
N GLY A 313 -3.94 3.04 39.62
CA GLY A 313 -3.37 3.43 40.91
C GLY A 313 -1.87 3.13 41.05
N ALA A 314 -1.20 2.70 39.97
CA ALA A 314 0.23 2.41 39.96
C ALA A 314 1.07 3.70 40.08
N THR A 315 2.34 3.52 40.41
CA THR A 315 3.35 4.60 40.37
C THR A 315 4.41 4.27 39.34
N LEU A 316 4.84 5.27 38.57
CA LEU A 316 5.80 5.10 37.47
C LEU A 316 6.85 6.22 37.50
N GLU A 317 8.10 5.87 37.85
CA GLU A 317 9.23 6.82 37.96
C GLU A 317 9.54 7.56 36.64
N VAL A 318 9.28 6.88 35.52
CA VAL A 318 9.46 7.45 34.17
C VAL A 318 8.65 8.72 33.95
N ILE A 319 7.47 8.86 34.57
CA ILE A 319 6.62 10.06 34.45
C ILE A 319 7.39 11.30 34.96
N GLU A 320 7.97 11.21 36.14
CA GLU A 320 8.72 12.32 36.75
C GLU A 320 10.00 12.64 35.95
N THR A 321 10.64 11.60 35.40
CA THR A 321 11.82 11.77 34.54
C THR A 321 11.49 12.61 33.30
N ILE A 322 10.38 12.33 32.62
CA ILE A 322 9.96 13.08 31.43
C ILE A 322 9.57 14.51 31.83
N LYS A 323 8.77 14.67 32.88
CA LYS A 323 8.26 15.98 33.34
C LYS A 323 9.40 16.95 33.66
N LYS A 324 10.48 16.45 34.26
CA LYS A 324 11.67 17.26 34.57
C LYS A 324 12.31 17.90 33.34
N GLY A 325 12.22 17.26 32.17
CA GLY A 325 12.79 17.75 30.92
C GLY A 325 11.88 18.72 30.14
N LEU A 326 10.58 18.80 30.43
CA LEU A 326 9.62 19.50 29.56
C LEU A 326 9.91 21.00 29.39
N SER A 327 10.33 21.67 30.46
CA SER A 327 10.60 23.12 30.41
C SER A 327 11.78 23.47 29.49
N ALA A 328 12.67 22.52 29.20
CA ALA A 328 13.81 22.73 28.33
C ALA A 328 13.41 22.92 26.85
N PHE A 329 12.18 22.51 26.47
CA PHE A 329 11.66 22.73 25.12
C PHE A 329 11.06 24.13 24.91
N TYR A 330 10.88 24.93 25.95
CA TYR A 330 10.29 26.25 25.82
C TYR A 330 11.31 27.30 25.39
N ASP A 331 11.09 27.93 24.24
CA ASP A 331 11.89 29.06 23.79
C ASP A 331 11.28 30.38 24.28
N LYS A 332 11.98 31.03 25.22
CA LYS A 332 11.53 32.29 25.82
C LYS A 332 11.52 33.47 24.85
N LYS A 333 12.35 33.43 23.81
CA LYS A 333 12.47 34.51 22.81
C LYS A 333 11.33 34.43 21.80
N LEU A 334 10.98 33.22 21.38
CA LEU A 334 9.86 32.97 20.47
C LEU A 334 8.51 32.95 21.20
N GLY A 335 8.51 32.68 22.51
CA GLY A 335 7.28 32.59 23.30
C GLY A 335 6.47 31.35 22.91
N THR A 336 7.15 30.21 22.72
CA THR A 336 6.48 28.96 22.34
C THR A 336 7.35 27.76 22.71
N ILE A 337 6.70 26.61 22.86
CA ILE A 337 7.39 25.33 22.88
C ILE A 337 7.94 24.98 21.48
N MET A 338 9.14 24.44 21.45
CA MET A 338 9.87 24.03 20.26
C MET A 338 9.66 22.54 19.99
N ARG A 339 9.63 22.16 18.71
CA ARG A 339 9.57 20.74 18.30
C ARG A 339 10.78 19.97 18.82
N TRP A 340 11.95 20.39 18.38
CA TRP A 340 13.24 19.83 18.74
C TRP A 340 13.72 20.47 20.04
N LEU A 341 14.46 19.71 20.84
CA LEU A 341 15.10 20.24 22.04
C LEU A 341 16.12 21.32 21.65
N PRO A 342 15.96 22.59 22.08
CA PRO A 342 16.86 23.69 21.68
C PRO A 342 18.33 23.43 22.00
N ALA A 343 18.61 22.74 23.12
CA ALA A 343 19.98 22.42 23.54
C ALA A 343 20.69 21.37 22.65
N ALA A 344 20.01 20.79 21.66
CA ALA A 344 20.55 19.81 20.72
C ALA A 344 20.24 20.19 19.26
N GLU A 345 19.95 21.47 18.99
CA GLU A 345 19.65 21.99 17.65
C GLU A 345 20.79 21.77 16.67
N ASP A 346 22.04 21.72 17.15
CA ASP A 346 23.26 21.45 16.37
C ASP A 346 23.27 20.08 15.69
N LYS A 347 22.43 19.14 16.15
CA LYS A 347 22.26 17.82 15.53
C LYS A 347 21.39 17.83 14.28
N LEU A 348 20.66 18.92 14.00
CA LEU A 348 19.79 19.05 12.83
C LEU A 348 20.61 19.37 11.58
N LYS A 349 20.90 18.35 10.77
CA LYS A 349 21.79 18.44 9.60
C LYS A 349 21.08 18.81 8.28
N GLY A 350 19.75 18.94 8.28
CA GLY A 350 18.98 19.22 7.06
C GLY A 350 18.99 18.09 6.02
N ASP A 351 19.21 16.86 6.47
CA ASP A 351 19.11 15.63 5.69
C ASP A 351 17.67 15.36 5.20
N GLU A 352 16.68 15.89 5.93
CA GLU A 352 15.27 15.92 5.54
C GLU A 352 14.74 17.35 5.69
N GLU A 353 13.72 17.72 4.90
CA GLU A 353 13.09 19.05 4.95
C GLU A 353 12.70 19.46 6.37
N GLN A 354 12.17 18.50 7.13
CA GLN A 354 11.71 18.66 8.49
C GLN A 354 12.82 18.58 9.57
N LYS A 355 14.07 18.28 9.20
CA LYS A 355 15.24 18.22 10.10
C LYS A 355 16.13 19.46 9.95
N VAL A 356 15.48 20.61 9.76
CA VAL A 356 16.10 21.92 9.72
C VAL A 356 15.63 22.72 10.94
N PRO A 357 16.52 23.47 11.63
CA PRO A 357 16.09 24.30 12.73
C PRO A 357 15.00 25.30 12.34
N LEU A 358 14.03 25.49 13.24
CA LEU A 358 12.86 26.37 13.05
C LEU A 358 11.91 25.99 11.90
N VAL A 359 12.16 24.88 11.19
CA VAL A 359 11.22 24.33 10.21
C VAL A 359 10.30 23.33 10.93
N MET A 360 8.99 23.57 10.82
CA MET A 360 7.99 22.79 11.55
C MET A 360 6.65 22.80 10.82
N ASP A 361 6.07 21.62 10.61
CA ASP A 361 4.67 21.49 10.20
C ASP A 361 3.74 21.90 11.37
N SER A 362 2.62 22.52 11.04
CA SER A 362 1.53 22.89 11.96
C SER A 362 1.16 21.79 12.96
N TRP A 363 1.21 20.52 12.55
CA TRP A 363 0.95 19.38 13.44
C TRP A 363 1.89 19.33 14.64
N TYR A 364 3.18 19.60 14.45
CA TYR A 364 4.19 19.60 15.51
C TYR A 364 4.08 20.82 16.45
N LEU A 365 3.35 21.87 16.05
CA LEU A 365 2.99 22.98 16.94
C LEU A 365 1.74 22.63 17.77
N HIS A 366 0.67 22.19 17.10
CA HIS A 366 -0.63 22.06 17.75
C HIS A 366 -0.77 20.81 18.62
N HIS A 367 -0.17 19.68 18.23
CA HIS A 367 -0.30 18.44 19.00
C HIS A 367 0.34 18.53 20.40
N PRO A 368 1.57 19.08 20.58
CA PRO A 368 2.10 19.34 21.92
C PRO A 368 1.19 20.22 22.77
N LEU A 369 0.63 21.29 22.19
CA LEU A 369 -0.28 22.19 22.92
C LEU A 369 -1.57 21.48 23.34
N LEU A 370 -2.13 20.63 22.48
CA LEU A 370 -3.28 19.80 22.84
C LEU A 370 -2.96 18.91 24.05
N ASN A 371 -1.82 18.23 24.06
CA ASN A 371 -1.43 17.36 25.17
C ASN A 371 -1.17 18.15 26.46
N LEU A 372 -0.45 19.28 26.37
CA LEU A 372 -0.25 20.17 27.52
C LEU A 372 -1.57 20.71 28.07
N SER A 373 -2.54 21.05 27.21
CA SER A 373 -3.86 21.49 27.65
C SER A 373 -4.61 20.41 28.43
N ARG A 374 -4.54 19.15 28.00
CA ARG A 374 -5.16 18.01 28.71
C ARG A 374 -4.52 17.81 30.08
N MET A 375 -3.19 17.87 30.17
CA MET A 375 -2.47 17.80 31.43
C MET A 375 -2.82 18.98 32.36
N ALA A 376 -2.91 20.20 31.81
CA ALA A 376 -3.27 21.40 32.54
C ALA A 376 -4.69 21.31 33.14
N LEU A 377 -5.64 20.75 32.38
CA LEU A 377 -7.01 20.49 32.85
C LEU A 377 -7.05 19.47 33.99
N LYS A 378 -6.09 18.53 34.04
CA LYS A 378 -5.87 17.61 35.17
C LYS A 378 -5.09 18.22 36.34
N GLY A 379 -4.79 19.52 36.29
CA GLY A 379 -4.13 20.25 37.38
C GLY A 379 -2.60 20.32 37.29
N ASP A 380 -1.99 19.88 36.18
CA ASP A 380 -0.54 20.01 35.99
C ASP A 380 -0.14 21.48 35.76
N LYS A 381 0.51 22.08 36.75
CA LYS A 381 0.88 23.51 36.73
C LYS A 381 1.95 23.83 35.69
N LEU A 382 2.93 22.95 35.49
CA LEU A 382 3.97 23.16 34.48
C LEU A 382 3.38 23.08 33.08
N ALA A 383 2.51 22.09 32.83
CA ALA A 383 1.84 21.98 31.55
C ALA A 383 0.96 23.20 31.27
N ARG A 384 0.24 23.72 32.28
CA ARG A 384 -0.54 24.95 32.18
C ARG A 384 0.33 26.15 31.79
N GLU A 385 1.48 26.31 32.43
CA GLU A 385 2.42 27.40 32.13
C GLU A 385 2.93 27.31 30.68
N LEU A 386 3.41 26.14 30.26
CA LEU A 386 3.92 25.91 28.92
C LEU A 386 2.84 26.11 27.83
N PHE A 387 1.62 25.63 28.10
CA PHE A 387 0.48 25.80 27.21
C PHE A 387 0.12 27.28 27.05
N LEU A 388 -0.18 27.98 28.14
CA LEU A 388 -0.58 29.39 28.11
C LEU A 388 0.53 30.27 27.54
N GLY A 389 1.80 29.98 27.85
CA GLY A 389 2.95 30.70 27.31
C GLY A 389 3.11 30.56 25.79
N SER A 390 2.58 29.49 25.19
CA SER A 390 2.73 29.21 23.75
C SER A 390 1.51 29.57 22.89
N ILE A 391 0.36 29.90 23.51
CA ILE A 391 -0.91 30.12 22.79
C ILE A 391 -0.82 31.31 21.83
N ASP A 392 -0.22 32.42 22.26
CA ASP A 392 -0.15 33.64 21.45
C ASP A 392 0.62 33.40 20.14
N TYR A 393 1.69 32.59 20.21
CA TYR A 393 2.43 32.16 19.03
C TYR A 393 1.57 31.30 18.11
N ALA A 394 0.84 30.32 18.66
CA ALA A 394 -0.04 29.46 17.86
C ALA A 394 -1.18 30.24 17.17
N ILE A 395 -1.77 31.23 17.85
CA ILE A 395 -2.77 32.13 17.26
C ILE A 395 -2.17 32.91 16.09
N LYS A 396 -0.96 33.45 16.26
CA LYS A 396 -0.24 34.16 15.21
C LYS A 396 0.01 33.28 13.98
N VAL A 397 0.42 32.03 14.19
CA VAL A 397 0.63 31.06 13.11
C VAL A 397 -0.68 30.75 12.38
N ALA A 398 -1.77 30.50 13.10
CA ALA A 398 -3.07 30.21 12.51
C ALA A 398 -3.57 31.33 11.57
N HIS A 399 -3.32 32.60 11.90
CA HIS A 399 -3.68 33.74 11.04
C HIS A 399 -2.82 33.86 9.77
N THR A 400 -1.73 33.11 9.66
CA THR A 400 -0.83 33.15 8.49
C THR A 400 -1.31 32.21 7.37
N PHE A 401 -1.99 31.11 7.71
CA PHE A 401 -2.59 30.19 6.75
C PHE A 401 -3.99 30.69 6.37
N LYS A 402 -4.19 31.02 5.09
CA LYS A 402 -5.47 31.50 4.53
C LYS A 402 -6.19 30.42 3.76
#